data_AF-A0A5J4QQJ2-F1
#
_entry.id   AF-A0A5J4QQJ2-F1
#
_cell.length_a   1.000
_cell.length_b   1.000
_cell.length_c   1.000
_cell.angle_alpha   90.00
_cell.angle_beta   90.00
_cell.angle_gamma   90.00
#
_symmetry.space_group_name_H-M   'P 1'
#
loop_
_entity.id
_entity.type
_entity.pdbx_description
1 polymer ?
#
loop_
_entity_poly.entity_id
_entity_poly.type
_entity_poly.pdbx_seq_one_letter_code
_entity_poly.pdbx_strand_id
1 'polypeptide(L)'
;GIFNINIFIDPVKYTPLVPSYEDLTVVEESFIHSQMNDNCSTVLFDPVIDRRIYRLEILNVYEVVAVGISDQSVKYNQDDRPWIGGYDMIVRYDSCGWIYHISDCVLVNEQFDKGDRVALEVNTDNDEYEIQRIF
;
A
#
# COMPACT_ATOMS: atom_id res chain seq x y z
N GLY A 1 19.37 -35.10 5.05
CA GLY A 1 19.98 -34.00 5.83
C GLY A 1 18.87 -33.06 6.20
N ILE A 2 18.78 -32.66 7.46
CA ILE A 2 17.76 -31.72 7.93
C ILE A 2 18.45 -30.37 8.05
N PHE A 3 17.95 -29.36 7.33
CA PHE A 3 18.34 -27.98 7.54
C PHE A 3 17.12 -27.24 8.08
N ASN A 4 17.31 -26.54 9.19
CA ASN A 4 16.31 -25.60 9.71
C ASN A 4 16.60 -24.24 9.10
N ILE A 5 15.62 -23.69 8.38
CA ILE A 5 15.66 -22.31 7.91
C ILE A 5 14.78 -21.52 8.88
N ASN A 6 15.42 -20.80 9.80
CA ASN A 6 14.75 -19.82 10.64
C ASN A 6 14.94 -18.44 9.97
N ILE A 7 13.98 -18.04 9.13
CA ILE A 7 13.92 -16.69 8.59
C ILE A 7 13.17 -15.84 9.63
N PHE A 8 13.91 -15.11 10.45
CA PHE A 8 13.36 -14.01 11.25
C PHE A 8 13.54 -12.73 10.44
N ILE A 9 12.46 -12.26 9.79
CA ILE A 9 12.44 -10.93 9.20
C ILE A 9 11.95 -9.99 10.31
N ASP A 10 12.86 -9.18 10.85
CA ASP A 10 12.47 -8.18 11.84
C ASP A 10 11.43 -7.21 11.23
N PRO A 11 10.39 -6.81 11.99
CA PRO A 11 9.45 -5.80 11.53
C PRO A 11 10.18 -4.52 11.10
N VAL A 12 9.89 -4.05 9.90
CA VAL A 12 10.44 -2.79 9.39
C VAL A 12 9.70 -1.65 10.08
N LYS A 13 10.44 -0.76 10.73
CA LYS A 13 9.86 0.48 11.25
C LYS A 13 9.38 1.34 10.10
N TYR A 14 8.16 1.84 10.19
CA TYR A 14 7.58 2.71 9.18
C TYR A 14 7.06 4.03 9.76
N THR A 15 6.96 5.04 8.90
CA THR A 15 6.30 6.31 9.18
C THR A 15 5.21 6.53 8.13
N PRO A 16 3.92 6.65 8.52
CA PRO A 16 2.87 7.00 7.58
C PRO A 16 2.95 8.49 7.21
N LEU A 17 2.81 8.77 5.93
CA LEU A 17 2.71 10.11 5.35
C LEU A 17 1.23 10.40 5.11
N VAL A 18 0.55 10.84 6.16
CA VAL A 18 -0.89 11.16 6.13
C VAL A 18 -1.11 12.48 5.37
N PRO A 19 -1.96 12.51 4.33
CA PRO A 19 -2.20 13.75 3.56
C PRO A 19 -2.93 14.84 4.36
N SER A 20 -3.86 14.45 5.24
CA SER A 20 -4.61 15.35 6.12
C SER A 20 -5.10 14.63 7.37
N TYR A 21 -4.82 15.21 8.54
CA TYR A 21 -5.34 14.71 9.82
C TYR A 21 -6.81 15.11 10.09
N GLU A 22 -7.41 15.92 9.23
CA GLU A 22 -8.86 16.21 9.27
C GLU A 22 -9.68 15.03 8.74
N ASP A 23 -9.10 14.28 7.80
CA ASP A 23 -9.76 13.16 7.11
C ASP A 23 -9.36 11.81 7.68
N LEU A 24 -8.18 11.72 8.30
CA LEU A 24 -7.64 10.46 8.79
C LEU A 24 -6.85 10.65 10.09
N THR A 25 -7.20 9.88 11.12
CA THR A 25 -6.45 9.82 12.38
C THR A 25 -5.70 8.50 12.48
N VAL A 26 -4.47 8.55 12.98
CA VAL A 26 -3.67 7.35 13.26
C VAL A 26 -3.65 7.11 14.77
N VAL A 27 -4.12 5.95 15.20
CA VAL A 27 -4.09 5.50 16.60
C VAL A 27 -3.38 4.16 16.66
N GLU A 28 -2.19 4.13 17.28
CA GLU A 28 -1.29 2.98 17.24
C GLU A 28 -0.98 2.57 15.78
N GLU A 29 -1.45 1.41 15.34
CA GLU A 29 -1.32 0.89 13.97
C GLU A 29 -2.63 0.97 13.17
N SER A 30 -3.64 1.66 13.70
CA SER A 30 -4.95 1.80 13.07
C SER A 30 -5.09 3.14 12.35
N PHE A 31 -5.56 3.07 11.11
CA PHE A 31 -5.85 4.22 10.25
C PHE A 31 -7.37 4.41 10.21
N ILE A 32 -7.86 5.48 10.85
CA ILE A 32 -9.28 5.70 11.10
C ILE A 32 -9.72 6.91 10.29
N HIS A 33 -10.56 6.67 9.28
CA HIS A 33 -11.15 7.73 8.47
C HIS A 33 -12.20 8.53 9.28
N SER A 34 -12.29 9.82 9.00
CA SER A 34 -13.19 10.76 9.66
C SER A 34 -14.64 10.54 9.25
N GLN A 35 -15.54 10.41 10.23
CA GLN A 35 -16.98 10.32 9.96
C GLN A 35 -17.62 11.67 9.59
N MET A 36 -16.83 12.74 9.53
CA MET A 36 -17.31 14.11 9.29
C MET A 36 -17.26 14.52 7.81
N ASN A 37 -16.64 13.72 6.95
CA ASN A 37 -16.55 13.94 5.51
C ASN A 37 -16.46 12.61 4.75
N ASP A 38 -16.55 12.68 3.41
CA ASP A 38 -16.42 11.53 2.50
C ASP A 38 -15.14 11.64 1.65
N ASN A 39 -14.15 12.40 2.11
CA ASN A 39 -12.91 12.63 1.37
C ASN A 39 -12.11 11.33 1.25
N CYS A 40 -11.38 11.17 0.16
CA CYS A 40 -10.42 10.08 0.04
C CYS A 40 -9.11 10.40 0.81
N SER A 41 -8.45 9.36 1.33
CA SER A 41 -7.14 9.50 1.96
C SER A 41 -6.21 8.38 1.50
N THR A 42 -5.19 8.75 0.73
CA THR A 42 -4.15 7.81 0.26
C THR A 42 -2.90 8.01 1.10
N VAL A 43 -2.54 7.02 1.92
CA VAL A 43 -1.44 7.14 2.88
C VAL A 43 -0.19 6.46 2.31
N LEU A 44 0.88 7.22 2.09
CA LEU A 44 2.18 6.65 1.71
C LEU A 44 2.94 6.20 2.96
N PHE A 45 3.80 5.19 2.83
CA PHE A 45 4.64 4.68 3.91
C PHE A 45 6.13 4.89 3.60
N ASP A 46 6.86 5.46 4.55
CA ASP A 46 8.32 5.47 4.60
C ASP A 46 8.84 4.38 5.56
N PRO A 47 10.01 3.74 5.34
CA PRO A 47 10.95 4.03 4.27
C PRO A 47 10.48 3.53 2.92
N VAL A 48 11.06 4.11 1.88
CA VAL A 48 11.01 3.56 0.52
C VAL A 48 11.52 2.10 0.50
N ILE A 49 11.01 1.34 -0.46
CA ILE A 49 11.45 -0.02 -0.75
C ILE A 49 12.86 0.07 -1.34
N ASP A 50 13.88 -0.32 -0.55
CA ASP A 50 15.31 -0.27 -0.93
C ASP A 50 16.03 -1.64 -0.77
N ARG A 51 15.28 -2.68 -0.41
CA ARG A 51 15.72 -4.07 -0.21
C ARG A 51 14.93 -5.02 -1.09
N ARG A 52 15.47 -6.23 -1.23
CA ARG A 52 14.93 -7.28 -2.12
C ARG A 52 13.46 -7.62 -1.90
N ILE A 53 12.99 -7.76 -0.65
CA ILE A 53 11.62 -8.23 -0.37
C ILE A 53 10.98 -7.40 0.74
N TYR A 54 9.80 -6.84 0.45
CA TYR A 54 8.92 -6.19 1.42
C TYR A 54 7.57 -6.88 1.44
N ARG A 55 6.99 -6.95 2.64
CA ARG A 55 5.62 -7.42 2.84
C ARG A 55 4.87 -6.43 3.71
N LEU A 56 3.74 -5.94 3.22
CA LEU A 56 2.75 -5.21 4.00
C LEU A 56 1.52 -6.10 4.19
N GLU A 57 1.01 -6.16 5.41
CA GLU A 57 -0.26 -6.82 5.71
C GLU A 57 -1.25 -5.80 6.27
N ILE A 58 -2.42 -5.72 5.67
CA ILE A 58 -3.50 -4.82 6.07
C ILE A 58 -4.72 -5.65 6.47
N LEU A 59 -5.23 -5.41 7.66
CA LEU A 59 -6.57 -5.87 8.06
C LEU A 59 -7.59 -4.81 7.63
N ASN A 60 -8.45 -5.15 6.67
CA ASN A 60 -9.50 -4.24 6.22
C ASN A 60 -10.64 -4.18 7.25
N VAL A 61 -10.53 -3.30 8.26
CA VAL A 61 -11.55 -3.19 9.32
C VAL A 61 -12.88 -2.61 8.82
N TYR A 62 -12.85 -1.83 7.74
CA TYR A 62 -14.04 -1.18 7.19
C TYR A 62 -14.02 -1.14 5.66
N GLU A 63 -13.32 -0.18 5.05
CA GLU A 63 -13.33 0.00 3.60
C GLU A 63 -11.97 0.51 3.09
N VAL A 64 -11.07 -0.42 2.80
CA VAL A 64 -9.88 -0.17 2.01
C VAL A 64 -10.24 -0.30 0.53
N VAL A 65 -10.01 0.77 -0.25
CA VAL A 65 -10.36 0.79 -1.68
C VAL A 65 -9.27 0.15 -2.54
N ALA A 66 -8.01 0.38 -2.20
CA ALA A 66 -6.87 -0.18 -2.92
C ALA A 66 -5.62 -0.16 -2.04
N VAL A 67 -4.66 -1.01 -2.40
CA VAL A 67 -3.28 -1.04 -1.86
C VAL A 67 -2.30 -1.12 -3.02
N GLY A 68 -1.08 -0.60 -2.87
CA GLY A 68 -0.17 -0.62 -3.99
C GLY A 68 1.23 -0.11 -3.73
N ILE A 69 1.98 0.00 -4.83
CA ILE A 69 3.28 0.65 -4.88
C ILE A 69 3.23 1.84 -5.81
N SER A 70 3.96 2.89 -5.46
CA SER A 70 4.19 4.05 -6.30
C SER A 70 5.68 4.31 -6.47
N ASP A 71 6.06 5.06 -7.50
CA ASP A 71 7.35 5.73 -7.53
C ASP A 71 7.51 6.67 -6.32
N GLN A 72 8.73 6.83 -5.82
CA GLN A 72 9.02 7.68 -4.65
C GLN A 72 8.65 9.15 -4.81
N SER A 73 8.58 9.65 -6.05
CA SER A 73 8.26 11.05 -6.34
C SER A 73 6.77 11.35 -6.19
N VAL A 74 5.92 10.32 -6.18
CA VAL A 74 4.48 10.45 -5.99
C VAL A 74 4.18 10.99 -4.60
N LYS A 75 3.26 11.96 -4.56
CA LYS A 75 2.73 12.57 -3.34
C LYS A 75 1.23 12.74 -3.50
N TYR A 76 0.50 12.51 -2.41
CA TYR A 76 -0.93 12.72 -2.35
C TYR A 76 -1.25 13.90 -1.44
N ASN A 77 -2.21 14.71 -1.85
CA ASN A 77 -2.81 15.77 -1.06
C ASN A 77 -4.13 15.27 -0.45
N GLN A 78 -4.79 16.15 0.30
CA GLN A 78 -6.12 15.91 0.82
C GLN A 78 -7.11 15.57 -0.31
N ASP A 79 -7.98 14.58 -0.08
CA ASP A 79 -8.99 14.07 -1.03
C ASP A 79 -8.42 13.41 -2.32
N ASP A 80 -7.10 13.27 -2.43
CA ASP A 80 -6.52 12.55 -3.56
C ASP A 80 -6.74 11.05 -3.44
N ARG A 81 -7.24 10.47 -4.53
CA ARG A 81 -7.38 9.02 -4.71
C ARG A 81 -6.07 8.41 -5.23
N PRO A 82 -5.83 7.11 -5.03
CA PRO A 82 -4.56 6.49 -5.44
C PRO A 82 -4.20 6.71 -6.91
N TRP A 83 -5.19 6.71 -7.82
CA TRP A 83 -4.99 6.89 -9.25
C TRP A 83 -4.58 8.30 -9.68
N ILE A 84 -4.62 9.29 -8.79
CA ILE A 84 -4.10 10.65 -9.07
C ILE A 84 -2.56 10.64 -9.19
N GLY A 85 -1.88 9.63 -8.63
CA GLY A 85 -0.41 9.53 -8.65
C GLY A 85 0.22 9.36 -10.04
N GLY A 86 -0.58 9.13 -11.09
CA GLY A 86 -0.11 8.85 -12.45
C GLY A 86 -0.12 7.36 -12.75
N TYR A 87 -0.76 6.96 -13.85
CA TYR A 87 -0.95 5.54 -14.18
C TYR A 87 0.35 4.79 -14.51
N ASP A 88 1.37 5.50 -14.93
CA ASP A 88 2.72 5.04 -15.20
C ASP A 88 3.63 5.03 -13.96
N MET A 89 3.17 5.62 -12.85
CA MET A 89 3.93 5.78 -11.62
C MET A 89 3.42 4.89 -10.49
N ILE A 90 2.33 4.14 -10.70
CA ILE A 90 1.70 3.31 -9.66
C ILE A 90 1.30 1.94 -10.19
N VAL A 91 1.43 0.93 -9.34
CA VAL A 91 0.75 -0.36 -9.47
C VAL A 91 -0.20 -0.48 -8.29
N ARG A 92 -1.48 -0.74 -8.56
CA ARG A 92 -2.49 -0.89 -7.49
C ARG A 92 -3.31 -2.15 -7.63
N TYR A 93 -3.68 -2.70 -6.49
CA TYR A 93 -4.64 -3.77 -6.32
C TYR A 93 -5.90 -3.22 -5.64
N ASP A 94 -7.05 -3.27 -6.31
CA ASP A 94 -8.32 -2.73 -5.77
C ASP A 94 -9.15 -3.80 -5.05
N SER A 95 -10.12 -3.33 -4.25
CA SER A 95 -11.04 -4.19 -3.52
C SER A 95 -11.83 -5.14 -4.42
N CYS A 96 -12.03 -4.79 -5.70
CA CYS A 96 -12.74 -5.60 -6.70
C CYS A 96 -11.90 -6.75 -7.30
N GLY A 97 -10.64 -6.93 -6.89
CA GLY A 97 -9.79 -8.01 -7.38
C GLY A 97 -8.86 -7.60 -8.55
N TRP A 98 -8.94 -6.34 -9.02
CA TRP A 98 -8.20 -5.89 -10.19
C TRP A 98 -6.83 -5.35 -9.83
N ILE A 99 -5.83 -5.67 -10.66
CA ILE A 99 -4.52 -5.02 -10.66
C ILE A 99 -4.46 -4.03 -11.82
N TYR A 100 -4.02 -2.79 -11.58
CA TYR A 100 -3.89 -1.74 -12.60
C TYR A 100 -2.44 -1.25 -12.74
N HIS A 101 -2.01 -1.00 -13.98
CA HIS A 101 -0.73 -0.36 -14.31
C HIS A 101 -0.74 0.17 -15.76
N ILE A 102 -0.16 1.35 -16.03
CA ILE A 102 -0.05 2.01 -17.36
C ILE A 102 -1.39 1.97 -18.14
N SER A 103 -2.48 2.28 -17.45
CA SER A 103 -3.85 2.30 -18.00
C SER A 103 -4.42 0.93 -18.44
N ASP A 104 -3.74 -0.17 -18.16
CA ASP A 104 -4.26 -1.53 -18.32
C ASP A 104 -4.71 -2.10 -16.97
N CYS A 105 -5.57 -3.13 -17.01
CA CYS A 105 -6.02 -3.82 -15.83
C CYS A 105 -6.21 -5.32 -16.07
N VAL A 106 -5.91 -6.11 -15.05
CA VAL A 106 -6.09 -7.57 -15.07
C VAL A 106 -6.84 -8.02 -13.82
N LEU A 107 -7.87 -8.85 -13.99
CA LEU A 107 -8.57 -9.51 -12.90
C LEU A 107 -7.91 -10.86 -12.64
N VAL A 108 -7.04 -10.91 -11.65
CA VAL A 108 -6.24 -12.10 -11.33
C VAL A 108 -6.37 -12.53 -9.87
N ASN A 109 -6.89 -11.66 -9.00
CA ASN A 109 -7.06 -11.92 -7.59
C ASN A 109 -8.55 -11.92 -7.21
N GLU A 110 -8.86 -12.49 -6.04
CA GLU A 110 -10.21 -12.46 -5.48
C GLU A 110 -10.53 -11.10 -4.88
N GLN A 111 -11.76 -10.63 -5.04
CA GLN A 111 -12.27 -9.47 -4.32
C GLN A 111 -11.98 -9.59 -2.81
N PHE A 112 -11.63 -8.48 -2.16
CA PHE A 112 -11.54 -8.40 -0.69
C PHE A 112 -12.53 -7.39 -0.13
N ASP A 113 -13.02 -7.65 1.07
CA ASP A 113 -14.02 -6.84 1.76
C ASP A 113 -13.67 -6.67 3.25
N LYS A 114 -14.58 -6.07 4.01
CA LYS A 114 -14.47 -5.87 5.44
C LYS A 114 -14.22 -7.19 6.17
N GLY A 115 -13.17 -7.19 6.99
CA GLY A 115 -12.72 -8.32 7.79
C GLY A 115 -11.59 -9.11 7.13
N ASP A 116 -11.36 -8.92 5.83
CA ASP A 116 -10.30 -9.62 5.11
C ASP A 116 -8.92 -9.05 5.43
N ARG A 117 -7.91 -9.90 5.27
CA ARG A 117 -6.50 -9.52 5.33
C ARG A 117 -5.93 -9.50 3.92
N VAL A 118 -5.41 -8.36 3.53
CA VAL A 118 -4.71 -8.17 2.25
C VAL A 118 -3.23 -8.13 2.53
N ALA A 119 -2.46 -8.92 1.77
CA ALA A 119 -1.01 -8.92 1.82
C ALA A 119 -0.45 -8.44 0.48
N LEU A 120 0.42 -7.45 0.53
CA LEU A 120 1.23 -6.99 -0.60
C LEU A 120 2.66 -7.45 -0.39
N GLU A 121 3.16 -8.32 -1.26
CA GLU A 121 4.55 -8.76 -1.28
C GLU A 121 5.24 -8.22 -2.53
N VAL A 122 6.32 -7.47 -2.34
CA VAL A 122 7.08 -6.84 -3.43
C VAL A 122 8.47 -7.43 -3.42
N ASN A 123 8.88 -8.03 -4.54
CA ASN A 123 10.24 -8.47 -4.77
C ASN A 123 10.89 -7.61 -5.86
N THR A 124 11.94 -6.87 -5.51
CA THR A 124 12.67 -5.95 -6.39
C THR A 124 14.04 -6.52 -6.80
N ASP A 125 14.15 -7.83 -7.07
CA ASP A 125 15.39 -8.59 -7.37
C ASP A 125 16.31 -8.06 -8.50
N ASN A 126 16.14 -6.82 -8.97
CA ASN A 126 17.02 -6.11 -9.88
C ASN A 126 18.06 -5.24 -9.13
N ASP A 127 19.28 -5.23 -9.65
CA ASP A 127 20.39 -4.37 -9.20
C ASP A 127 20.20 -2.87 -9.60
N GLU A 128 19.08 -2.52 -10.25
CA GLU A 128 18.71 -1.17 -10.64
C GLU A 128 17.57 -0.67 -9.73
N TYR A 129 17.92 0.20 -8.79
CA TYR A 129 17.03 0.74 -7.76
C TYR A 129 16.05 1.76 -8.34
N GLU A 130 14.90 1.30 -8.83
CA GLU A 130 13.73 2.18 -8.88
C GLU A 130 13.13 2.21 -7.48
N ILE A 131 13.38 3.32 -6.78
CA ILE A 131 12.95 3.51 -5.40
C ILE A 131 11.42 3.68 -5.38
N GLN A 132 10.73 2.73 -4.74
CA GLN A 132 9.26 2.70 -4.67
C GLN A 132 8.75 2.98 -3.25
N ARG A 133 7.50 3.42 -3.12
CA ARG A 133 6.78 3.61 -1.86
C ARG A 133 5.53 2.75 -1.85
N ILE A 134 5.13 2.30 -0.67
CA ILE A 134 3.85 1.61 -0.50
C ILE A 134 2.77 2.64 -0.18
N PHE A 135 1.55 2.43 -0.68
CA PHE A 135 0.35 3.15 -0.26
C PHE A 135 -0.84 2.22 -0.02
#